data_AF-A0A6J0PS56-F1
#
_entry.id   AF-A0A6J0PS56-F1
#
_cell.length_a   1.000
_cell.length_b   1.000
_cell.length_c   1.000
_cell.angle_alpha   90.00
_cell.angle_beta   90.00
_cell.angle_gamma   90.00
#
_symmetry.space_group_name_H-M   'P 1'
#
loop_
_entity.id
_entity.type
_entity.pdbx_description
1 polymer ?
#
loop_
_entity_poly.entity_id
_entity_poly.type
_entity_poly.pdbx_seq_one_letter_code
_entity_poly.pdbx_strand_id
1 'polypeptide(L)'
;MATSSNQEAMQVDATSPTILVEKNPPQSRLLNLGINSWPKWGCPPGKFHLKFDAEEIFYLLKGKVKAYIKGSSECVDFAAGDLVVIPKGVTCTWHVLVPVDKHYQFESTF
;
A
#
# COMPACT_ATOMS: atom_id res chain seq x y z
N MET A 1 -41.40 -12.02 -23.78
CA MET A 1 -40.27 -11.16 -24.21
C MET A 1 -39.09 -11.53 -23.34
N ALA A 2 -38.02 -11.99 -23.95
CA ALA A 2 -36.89 -12.61 -23.25
C ALA A 2 -36.01 -11.58 -22.53
N THR A 3 -35.60 -11.94 -21.32
CA THR A 3 -34.60 -11.31 -20.45
C THR A 3 -33.23 -11.24 -21.11
N SER A 4 -32.53 -10.11 -20.96
CA SER A 4 -31.06 -9.95 -21.05
C SER A 4 -30.73 -8.49 -20.75
N SER A 5 -29.67 -8.08 -20.07
CA SER A 5 -28.65 -8.72 -19.27
C SER A 5 -27.90 -7.54 -18.64
N ASN A 6 -27.76 -7.52 -17.32
CA ASN A 6 -26.83 -6.59 -16.66
C ASN A 6 -25.41 -7.02 -17.00
N GLN A 7 -24.69 -6.24 -17.80
CA GLN A 7 -23.22 -6.27 -17.86
C GLN A 7 -22.72 -4.85 -18.17
N GLU A 8 -22.64 -4.02 -17.13
CA GLU A 8 -21.81 -2.83 -17.17
C GLU A 8 -20.37 -3.31 -16.93
N ALA A 9 -19.69 -3.62 -18.03
CA ALA A 9 -18.29 -3.97 -18.04
C ALA A 9 -17.48 -2.75 -17.59
N MET A 10 -16.97 -2.79 -16.35
CA MET A 10 -15.87 -1.92 -15.94
C MET A 10 -14.65 -2.32 -16.77
N GLN A 11 -14.39 -1.58 -17.84
CA GLN A 11 -13.10 -1.55 -18.50
C GLN A 11 -12.09 -0.95 -17.51
N VAL A 12 -11.32 -1.83 -16.86
CA VAL A 12 -10.07 -1.44 -16.19
C VAL A 12 -9.02 -1.29 -17.29
N ASP A 13 -8.86 -0.07 -17.78
CA ASP A 13 -7.76 0.29 -18.66
C ASP A 13 -6.43 0.07 -17.91
N ALA A 14 -5.48 -0.54 -18.60
CA ALA A 14 -4.22 -0.97 -18.04
C ALA A 14 -3.30 0.23 -17.69
N THR A 15 -2.46 0.06 -16.67
CA THR A 15 -1.23 0.84 -16.36
C THR A 15 -1.33 2.05 -15.41
N SER A 16 -2.16 1.98 -14.36
CA SER A 16 -1.96 2.85 -13.18
C SER A 16 -1.15 2.10 -12.11
N PRO A 17 -0.07 2.67 -11.54
CA PRO A 17 0.67 2.02 -10.46
C PRO A 17 -0.20 1.95 -9.19
N THR A 18 -0.66 0.74 -8.87
CA THR A 18 -1.52 0.48 -7.70
C THR A 18 -0.68 -0.02 -6.52
N ILE A 19 -1.00 0.45 -5.32
CA ILE A 19 -0.38 -0.01 -4.07
C ILE A 19 -0.76 -1.48 -3.85
N LEU A 20 0.24 -2.35 -3.66
CA LEU A 20 0.04 -3.78 -3.41
C LEU A 20 0.05 -4.05 -1.91
N VAL A 21 -0.90 -4.87 -1.44
CA VAL A 21 -1.01 -5.24 -0.03
C VAL A 21 -1.10 -6.75 0.09
N GLU A 22 -0.07 -7.35 0.69
CA GLU A 22 -0.05 -8.76 1.10
C GLU A 22 -0.50 -8.84 2.57
N LYS A 23 -1.70 -9.39 2.80
CA LYS A 23 -2.29 -9.51 4.13
C LYS A 23 -1.67 -10.68 4.89
N ASN A 24 -1.07 -10.41 6.05
CA ASN A 24 -0.47 -11.42 6.94
C ASN A 24 0.42 -12.43 6.20
N PRO A 25 1.51 -11.97 5.55
CA PRO A 25 2.44 -12.88 4.88
C PRO A 25 3.03 -13.89 5.87
N PRO A 26 3.40 -15.10 5.41
CA PRO A 26 4.01 -16.10 6.27
C PRO A 26 5.36 -15.59 6.80
N GLN A 27 5.74 -16.02 8.01
CA GLN A 27 6.99 -15.58 8.65
C GLN A 27 8.22 -15.87 7.79
N SER A 28 8.23 -16.95 7.00
CA SER A 28 9.31 -17.26 6.04
C SER A 28 9.49 -16.17 4.98
N ARG A 29 8.40 -15.57 4.49
CA ARG A 29 8.43 -14.44 3.55
C ARG A 29 9.10 -13.22 4.20
N LEU A 30 8.72 -12.90 5.44
CA LEU A 30 9.29 -11.78 6.20
C LEU A 30 10.78 -12.00 6.51
N LEU A 31 11.17 -13.22 6.88
CA LEU A 31 12.56 -13.59 7.12
C LEU A 31 13.41 -13.50 5.85
N ASN A 32 12.90 -13.99 4.72
CA ASN A 32 13.59 -13.93 3.44
C ASN A 32 13.80 -12.49 2.95
N LEU A 33 12.86 -11.60 3.24
CA LEU A 33 13.00 -10.16 2.98
C LEU A 33 13.95 -9.46 3.96
N GLY A 34 14.29 -10.10 5.09
CA GLY A 34 15.17 -9.52 6.10
C GLY A 34 14.56 -8.31 6.81
N ILE A 35 13.23 -8.26 6.99
CA ILE A 35 12.53 -7.07 7.51
C ILE A 35 13.05 -6.59 8.87
N ASN A 36 13.63 -7.48 9.67
CA ASN A 36 14.19 -7.16 10.98
C ASN A 36 15.43 -6.26 10.89
N SER A 37 16.11 -6.24 9.74
CA SER A 37 17.27 -5.39 9.48
C SER A 37 16.90 -4.05 8.85
N TRP A 38 15.63 -3.87 8.46
CA TRP A 38 15.16 -2.62 7.87
C TRP A 38 15.03 -1.51 8.92
N PRO A 39 15.27 -0.24 8.57
CA PRO A 39 15.02 0.87 9.47
C PRO A 39 13.56 0.91 9.92
N LYS A 40 13.35 1.42 11.14
CA LYS A 40 12.02 1.64 11.71
C LYS A 40 11.58 3.08 11.49
N TRP A 41 10.31 3.26 11.20
CA TRP A 41 9.68 4.56 11.13
C TRP A 41 8.32 4.53 11.80
N GLY A 42 7.93 5.65 12.41
CA GLY A 42 6.63 5.80 13.06
C GLY A 42 5.98 7.14 12.74
N CYS A 43 4.65 7.17 12.78
CA CYS A 43 3.86 8.36 12.46
C CYS A 43 2.54 8.43 13.23
N PRO A 44 2.19 9.59 13.81
CA PRO A 44 0.93 9.78 14.52
C PRO A 44 -0.28 9.78 13.56
N PRO A 45 -1.51 9.66 14.10
CA PRO A 45 -2.74 9.81 13.33
C PRO A 45 -2.82 11.18 12.65
N GLY A 46 -3.36 11.21 11.43
CA GLY A 46 -3.41 12.41 10.62
C GLY A 46 -3.61 12.14 9.14
N LYS A 47 -3.61 13.20 8.34
CA LYS A 47 -3.67 13.12 6.87
C LYS A 47 -2.37 13.65 6.28
N PHE A 48 -1.70 12.82 5.48
CA PHE A 48 -0.40 13.13 4.90
C PHE A 48 -0.45 12.97 3.40
N HIS A 49 -0.01 14.00 2.67
CA HIS A 49 0.14 13.93 1.22
C HIS A 49 1.56 13.44 0.92
N LEU A 50 1.66 12.30 0.25
CA LEU A 50 2.92 11.62 -0.03
C LEU A 50 3.12 11.44 -1.52
N LYS A 51 4.38 11.59 -1.96
CA LYS A 51 4.85 11.28 -3.30
C LYS A 51 6.03 10.33 -3.17
N PHE A 52 5.94 9.19 -3.82
CA PHE A 52 6.94 8.13 -3.75
C PHE A 52 7.83 8.21 -4.99
N ASP A 53 9.02 8.80 -4.84
CA ASP A 53 10.00 8.95 -5.93
C ASP A 53 10.84 7.69 -6.18
N ALA A 54 10.70 6.68 -5.32
CA ALA A 54 11.24 5.33 -5.45
C ALA A 54 10.19 4.32 -4.99
N GLU A 55 10.34 3.06 -5.38
CA GLU A 55 9.51 1.99 -4.83
C GLU A 55 9.83 1.80 -3.34
N GLU A 56 8.80 1.75 -2.51
CA GLU A 56 8.93 1.48 -1.08
C GLU A 56 8.22 0.18 -0.73
N ILE A 57 8.93 -0.71 -0.04
CA ILE A 57 8.36 -1.91 0.56
C ILE A 57 8.39 -1.73 2.07
N PHE A 58 7.27 -1.96 2.75
CA PHE A 58 7.23 -1.88 4.19
C PHE A 58 6.30 -2.89 4.83
N TYR A 59 6.64 -3.28 6.06
CA TYR A 59 5.84 -4.14 6.91
C TYR A 59 5.29 -3.34 8.09
N LEU A 60 3.96 -3.30 8.27
CA LEU A 60 3.33 -2.64 9.41
C LEU A 60 3.41 -3.52 10.66
N LEU A 61 4.10 -3.04 11.67
CA LEU A 61 4.06 -3.60 13.03
C LEU A 61 2.81 -3.13 13.78
N LYS A 62 2.41 -1.87 13.55
CA LYS A 62 1.26 -1.23 14.17
C LYS A 62 0.65 -0.24 13.19
N GLY A 63 -0.66 0.00 13.35
CA GLY A 63 -1.35 1.10 12.70
C GLY A 63 -2.49 0.63 11.81
N LYS A 64 -3.21 1.62 11.29
CA LYS A 64 -4.29 1.44 10.32
C LYS A 64 -4.33 2.68 9.44
N VAL A 65 -4.19 2.48 8.14
CA VAL A 65 -4.09 3.55 7.16
C VAL A 65 -5.02 3.27 6.00
N LYS A 66 -5.69 4.32 5.55
CA LYS A 66 -6.41 4.35 4.27
C LYS A 66 -5.63 5.25 3.32
N ALA A 67 -5.09 4.69 2.25
CA ALA A 67 -4.37 5.43 1.23
C ALA A 67 -5.29 5.74 0.04
N TYR A 68 -5.41 7.02 -0.29
CA TYR A 68 -6.18 7.50 -1.44
C TYR A 68 -5.23 7.87 -2.57
N ILE A 69 -5.28 7.14 -3.68
CA ILE A 69 -4.36 7.33 -4.81
C ILE A 69 -4.82 8.56 -5.61
N LYS A 70 -3.90 9.51 -5.85
CA LYS A 70 -4.22 10.73 -6.61
C LYS A 70 -4.58 10.35 -8.05
N GLY A 71 -5.74 10.83 -8.52
CA GLY A 71 -6.22 10.54 -9.88
C GLY A 71 -7.03 9.25 -10.01
N SER A 72 -7.20 8.50 -8.91
CA SER A 72 -8.10 7.34 -8.85
C SER A 72 -9.20 7.59 -7.80
N SER A 73 -10.37 6.99 -8.02
CA SER A 73 -11.44 6.91 -7.02
C SER A 73 -11.22 5.77 -6.01
N GLU A 74 -10.17 4.97 -6.21
CA GLU A 74 -9.84 3.84 -5.36
C GLU A 74 -9.10 4.26 -4.08
N CYS A 75 -9.39 3.55 -3.00
CA CYS A 75 -8.62 3.63 -1.76
C CYS A 75 -8.11 2.25 -1.36
N VAL A 76 -6.89 2.21 -0.83
CA VAL A 76 -6.23 0.99 -0.37
C VAL A 76 -6.10 1.03 1.14
N ASP A 77 -6.62 0.00 1.82
CA ASP A 77 -6.58 -0.12 3.28
C ASP A 77 -5.52 -1.15 3.71
N PHE A 78 -4.61 -0.72 4.59
CA PHE A 78 -3.61 -1.59 5.21
C PHE A 78 -3.44 -1.31 6.70
N ALA A 79 -3.06 -2.34 7.44
CA ALA A 79 -3.00 -2.35 8.89
C ALA A 79 -1.82 -3.19 9.41
N ALA A 80 -1.67 -3.23 10.74
CA ALA A 80 -0.71 -4.10 11.42
C ALA A 80 -0.77 -5.55 10.89
N GLY A 81 0.39 -6.11 10.56
CA GLY A 81 0.53 -7.45 9.98
C GLY A 81 0.63 -7.46 8.46
N ASP A 82 0.41 -6.34 7.77
CA ASP A 82 0.47 -6.29 6.31
C ASP A 82 1.87 -5.94 5.79
N LEU A 83 2.25 -6.58 4.68
CA LEU A 83 3.39 -6.17 3.86
C LEU A 83 2.84 -5.39 2.66
N VAL A 84 3.35 -4.20 2.45
CA VAL A 84 2.85 -3.26 1.45
C VAL A 84 3.99 -2.87 0.51
N VAL A 85 3.69 -2.83 -0.79
CA VAL A 85 4.58 -2.31 -1.83
C VAL A 85 3.92 -1.09 -2.45
N ILE A 86 4.61 0.04 -2.39
CA ILE A 86 4.19 1.28 -3.06
C ILE A 86 5.11 1.51 -4.25
N PRO A 87 4.60 1.37 -5.48
CA PRO A 87 5.41 1.59 -6.67
C PRO A 87 5.94 3.01 -6.77
N LYS A 88 7.09 3.16 -7.44
CA LYS A 88 7.64 4.46 -7.83
C LYS A 88 6.63 5.26 -8.66
N GLY A 89 6.55 6.56 -8.39
CA GLY A 89 5.68 7.51 -9.09
C GLY A 89 4.29 7.64 -8.48
N VAL A 90 3.90 6.80 -7.51
CA VAL A 90 2.63 6.94 -6.81
C VAL A 90 2.60 8.25 -6.03
N THR A 91 1.52 9.00 -6.19
CA THR A 91 1.15 10.10 -5.29
C THR A 91 -0.14 9.72 -4.61
N CYS A 92 -0.17 9.74 -3.28
CA CYS A 92 -1.37 9.38 -2.53
C CYS A 92 -1.50 10.19 -1.25
N THR A 93 -2.71 10.19 -0.69
CA THR A 93 -2.98 10.76 0.63
C THR A 93 -3.17 9.63 1.61
N TRP A 94 -2.31 9.53 2.62
CA TRP A 94 -2.49 8.62 3.73
C TRP A 94 -3.40 9.25 4.77
N HIS A 95 -4.50 8.59 5.08
CA HIS A 95 -5.31 8.88 6.25
C HIS A 95 -4.95 7.85 7.33
N VAL A 96 -4.08 8.25 8.24
CA VAL A 96 -3.60 7.44 9.36
C VAL A 96 -4.65 7.52 10.48
N LEU A 97 -5.38 6.42 10.66
CA LEU A 97 -6.45 6.30 11.67
C LEU A 97 -5.90 5.88 13.04
N VAL A 98 -4.85 5.05 13.03
CA VAL A 98 -4.15 4.54 14.21
C VAL A 98 -2.65 4.77 13.99
N PRO A 99 -1.87 5.21 15.00
CA PRO A 99 -0.45 5.50 14.83
C PRO A 99 0.27 4.32 14.17
N VAL A 100 1.11 4.64 13.18
CA VAL A 100 1.87 3.66 12.40
C VAL A 100 3.22 3.42 13.05
N ASP A 101 3.60 2.14 13.12
CA ASP A 101 4.99 1.71 13.28
C ASP A 101 5.28 0.71 12.16
N LYS A 102 6.33 0.95 11.37
CA LYS A 102 6.70 0.08 10.23
C LYS A 102 8.21 -0.14 10.12
N HIS A 103 8.57 -1.29 9.56
CA HIS A 103 9.87 -1.52 8.95
C HIS A 103 9.77 -1.18 7.47
N TYR A 104 10.73 -0.45 6.91
CA TYR A 104 10.65 -0.03 5.51
C TYR A 104 11.98 -0.14 4.79
N GLN A 105 11.93 -0.36 3.48
CA GLN A 105 13.06 -0.33 2.58
C GLN A 105 12.64 0.35 1.27
N PHE A 106 13.53 1.18 0.73
CA PHE A 106 13.38 1.67 -0.63
C PHE A 106 14.18 0.77 -1.57
N GLU A 107 13.62 0.46 -2.73
CA GLU A 107 14.38 -0.22 -3.78
C GLU A 107 15.55 0.69 -4.19
N SER A 108 16.78 0.20 -3.99
CA SER A 108 17.96 0.89 -4.48
C SER A 108 18.05 0.62 -5.98
N THR A 109 17.65 1.59 -6.79
CA THR A 109 17.93 1.56 -8.22
C THR A 109 19.45 1.55 -8.40
N PHE A 110 20.01 0.44 -8.89
CA PHE A 110 21.43 0.37 -9.31
C PHE A 110 21.62 1.08 -10.65
#